data_AF-A0A4Z0QA17-F1
#
_entry.id   AF-A0A4Z0QA17-F1
#
_cell.length_a   1.000
_cell.length_b   1.000
_cell.length_c   1.000
_cell.angle_alpha   90.00
_cell.angle_beta   90.00
_cell.angle_gamma   90.00
#
_symmetry.space_group_name_H-M   'P 1'
#
loop_
_entity.id
_entity.type
_entity.pdbx_description
1 polymer ?
#
loop_
_entity_poly.entity_id
_entity_poly.type
_entity_poly.pdbx_seq_one_letter_code
_entity_poly.pdbx_strand_id
1 'polypeptide(L)'
;MNALRHVDLTRVFIVDIETVPGQKCHADLEPEHQALWDKFCLKRHHKEVAEGHTTDTLFANAGLYAEFGKIVCISVGYFRMLPDETLEFRVKSFADDDECAVLRGFANLLGERAPYGSKLPGSTTQKDKGYFLCAHNGREFDYAYLGRRMIICGIPLPPMLNIATYKPWDLPHLLDTMDMWKFGDNKGFISLALLAGLFGIPSPKNDIDGSHVGDVYWQDQDLGRIVTYCQKDVETTARVLLHFYGQKDLWPLVQVTHTPWSGATVMRPV
;
A
#
# COMPACT_ATOMS: atom_id res chain seq x y z
N MET A 1 -22.57 -2.48 -17.42
CA MET A 1 -23.02 -2.05 -16.08
C MET A 1 -21.77 -1.84 -15.27
N ASN A 2 -21.63 -0.71 -14.56
CA ASN A 2 -20.35 -0.31 -13.96
C ASN A 2 -20.46 -0.39 -12.43
N ALA A 3 -19.50 -1.00 -11.75
CA ALA A 3 -19.56 -1.27 -10.31
C ALA A 3 -19.41 -0.01 -9.45
N LEU A 4 -18.79 1.05 -9.99
CA LEU A 4 -18.39 2.25 -9.24
C LEU A 4 -19.05 3.57 -9.71
N ARG A 5 -20.27 3.56 -10.26
CA ARG A 5 -20.93 4.77 -10.81
C ARG A 5 -21.07 5.95 -9.82
N HIS A 6 -20.98 5.70 -8.52
CA HIS A 6 -21.16 6.68 -7.46
C HIS A 6 -19.84 7.31 -6.96
N VAL A 7 -18.70 6.80 -7.44
CA VAL A 7 -17.38 7.28 -7.05
C VAL A 7 -16.83 8.17 -8.16
N ASP A 8 -16.37 9.37 -7.81
CA ASP A 8 -15.69 10.26 -8.74
C ASP A 8 -14.21 9.85 -8.83
N LEU A 9 -13.76 9.48 -10.03
CA LEU A 9 -12.41 8.99 -10.29
C LEU A 9 -11.32 9.98 -9.81
N THR A 10 -11.58 11.30 -9.89
CA THR A 10 -10.63 12.34 -9.47
C THR A 10 -10.49 12.47 -7.96
N ARG A 11 -11.28 11.70 -7.21
CA ARG A 11 -11.29 11.69 -5.73
C ARG A 11 -10.73 10.39 -5.15
N VAL A 12 -10.16 9.53 -5.98
CA VAL A 12 -9.55 8.28 -5.54
C VAL A 12 -8.04 8.43 -5.52
N PHE A 13 -7.43 8.19 -4.35
CA PHE A 13 -6.00 7.95 -4.23
C PHE A 13 -5.76 6.46 -4.31
N ILE A 14 -5.07 6.01 -5.35
CA ILE A 14 -4.60 4.64 -5.48
C ILE A 14 -3.29 4.54 -4.72
N VAL A 15 -3.15 3.58 -3.81
CA VAL A 15 -1.98 3.39 -2.97
C VAL A 15 -1.48 1.96 -3.04
N ASP A 16 -0.17 1.84 -2.92
CA ASP A 16 0.56 0.59 -2.73
C ASP A 16 1.75 0.88 -1.78
N ILE A 17 2.13 -0.09 -0.95
CA ILE A 17 3.23 0.04 0.01
C ILE A 17 4.25 -1.09 -0.14
N GLU A 18 5.52 -0.74 0.03
CA GLU A 18 6.60 -1.71 0.08
C GLU A 18 7.18 -1.82 1.49
N THR A 19 7.25 -3.05 1.97
CA THR A 19 7.67 -3.38 3.33
C THR A 19 8.86 -4.32 3.30
N VAL A 20 9.73 -4.15 4.28
CA VAL A 20 10.92 -4.99 4.48
C VAL A 20 11.03 -5.38 5.94
N PRO A 21 11.76 -6.46 6.29
CA PRO A 21 12.17 -6.72 7.66
C PRO A 21 12.76 -5.46 8.30
N GLY A 22 12.44 -5.17 9.55
CA GLY A 22 12.87 -3.95 10.24
C GLY A 22 14.38 -3.87 10.44
N GLN A 23 15.04 -5.03 10.46
CA GLN A 23 16.49 -5.21 10.45
C GLN A 23 16.89 -6.18 9.34
N LYS A 24 18.19 -6.20 8.99
CA LYS A 24 18.70 -7.07 7.91
C LYS A 24 18.58 -8.56 8.24
N CYS A 25 18.91 -8.95 9.48
CA CYS A 25 18.71 -10.33 9.93
C CYS A 25 18.21 -10.40 11.38
N HIS A 26 17.77 -11.59 11.79
CA HIS A 26 17.23 -11.82 13.14
C HIS A 26 18.23 -11.42 14.24
N ALA A 27 19.52 -11.69 14.05
CA ALA A 27 20.58 -11.38 15.00
C ALA A 27 20.79 -9.87 15.21
N ASP A 28 20.33 -9.03 14.28
CA ASP A 28 20.44 -7.57 14.37
C ASP A 28 19.30 -6.94 15.21
N LEU A 29 18.29 -7.73 15.61
CA LEU A 29 17.27 -7.27 16.56
C LEU A 29 17.85 -7.15 17.96
N GLU A 30 17.28 -6.24 18.76
CA GLU A 30 17.53 -6.22 20.20
C GLU A 30 17.11 -7.55 20.86
N PRO A 31 17.81 -8.03 21.91
CA PRO A 31 17.55 -9.34 22.51
C PRO A 31 16.09 -9.56 22.93
N GLU A 32 15.42 -8.52 23.44
CA GLU A 32 14.00 -8.58 23.80
C GLU A 32 13.10 -8.79 22.57
N HIS A 33 13.45 -8.18 21.43
CA HIS A 33 12.70 -8.30 20.19
C HIS A 33 12.95 -9.64 19.49
N GLN A 34 14.16 -10.21 19.61
CA GLN A 34 14.45 -11.59 19.16
C GLN A 34 13.50 -12.58 19.84
N ALA A 35 13.41 -12.52 21.18
CA ALA A 35 12.51 -13.40 21.94
C ALA A 35 11.03 -13.22 21.57
N LEU A 36 10.61 -12.00 21.24
CA LEU A 36 9.26 -11.71 20.76
C LEU A 36 9.01 -12.30 19.36
N TRP A 37 9.98 -12.20 18.45
CA TRP A 37 9.92 -12.80 17.12
C TRP A 37 9.84 -14.33 17.20
N ASP A 38 10.65 -14.95 18.04
CA ASP A 38 10.63 -16.40 18.25
C ASP A 38 9.24 -16.87 18.70
N LYS A 39 8.69 -16.22 19.72
CA LYS A 39 7.35 -16.51 20.23
C LYS A 39 6.27 -16.28 19.17
N PHE A 40 6.43 -15.25 18.34
CA PHE A 40 5.52 -14.98 17.23
C PHE A 40 5.54 -16.11 16.20
N CYS A 41 6.73 -16.56 15.79
CA CYS A 41 6.92 -17.66 14.84
C CYS A 41 6.29 -18.96 15.31
N LEU A 42 6.48 -19.33 16.59
CA LEU A 42 5.90 -20.55 17.16
C LEU A 42 4.36 -20.61 17.07
N LYS A 43 3.69 -19.46 16.93
CA LYS A 43 2.25 -19.38 16.73
C LYS A 43 1.88 -19.20 15.26
N ARG A 44 2.49 -18.21 14.60
CA ARG A 44 2.08 -17.74 13.26
C ARG A 44 2.65 -18.58 12.13
N HIS A 45 3.82 -19.18 12.35
CA HIS A 45 4.57 -20.05 11.42
C HIS A 45 4.77 -21.46 12.00
N HIS A 46 3.84 -21.93 12.83
CA HIS A 46 3.97 -23.23 13.50
C HIS A 46 4.15 -24.40 12.53
N LYS A 47 3.64 -24.29 11.29
CA LYS A 47 3.79 -25.33 10.27
C LYS A 47 5.20 -25.34 9.71
N GLU A 48 5.71 -24.18 9.33
CA GLU A 48 7.06 -24.00 8.80
C GLU A 48 8.10 -24.41 9.86
N VAL A 49 7.88 -24.05 11.13
CA VAL A 49 8.73 -24.50 12.24
C VAL A 49 8.67 -26.02 12.41
N ALA A 50 7.48 -26.64 12.31
CA ALA A 50 7.35 -28.10 12.36
C ALA A 50 8.02 -28.80 11.16
N GLU A 51 8.14 -28.11 10.03
CA GLU A 51 8.87 -28.55 8.82
C GLU A 51 10.39 -28.32 8.92
N GLY A 52 10.88 -27.76 10.03
CA GLY A 52 12.31 -27.59 10.33
C GLY A 52 12.87 -26.21 10.00
N HIS A 53 12.04 -25.23 9.62
CA HIS A 53 12.50 -23.85 9.48
C HIS A 53 12.86 -23.25 10.83
N THR A 54 13.94 -22.48 10.87
CA THR A 54 14.35 -21.73 12.06
C THR A 54 13.68 -20.36 12.08
N THR A 55 13.48 -19.80 13.27
CA THR A 55 12.93 -18.45 13.43
C THR A 55 13.80 -17.41 12.74
N ASP A 56 15.13 -17.60 12.77
CA ASP A 56 16.11 -16.81 11.99
C ASP A 56 15.82 -16.81 10.50
N THR A 57 15.63 -17.98 9.89
CA THR A 57 15.32 -18.08 8.44
C THR A 57 13.96 -17.50 8.09
N LEU A 58 12.99 -17.57 9.00
CA LEU A 58 11.67 -17.00 8.80
C LEU A 58 11.67 -15.48 8.89
N PHE A 59 12.71 -14.87 9.46
CA PHE A 59 12.81 -13.41 9.63
C PHE A 59 12.83 -12.67 8.28
N ALA A 60 13.20 -13.32 7.18
CA ALA A 60 13.02 -12.77 5.84
C ALA A 60 11.56 -12.34 5.54
N ASN A 61 10.59 -13.01 6.17
CA ASN A 61 9.16 -12.69 6.06
C ASN A 61 8.69 -11.61 7.06
N ALA A 62 9.57 -11.07 7.91
CA ALA A 62 9.20 -10.10 8.94
C ALA A 62 8.57 -8.82 8.37
N GLY A 63 8.89 -8.48 7.11
CA GLY A 63 8.25 -7.39 6.37
C GLY A 63 6.73 -7.51 6.31
N LEU A 64 6.16 -8.72 6.31
CA LEU A 64 4.72 -8.96 6.28
C LEU A 64 4.00 -8.60 7.59
N TYR A 65 4.74 -8.31 8.66
CA TYR A 65 4.20 -8.05 9.99
C TYR A 65 4.62 -6.66 10.46
N ALA A 66 3.65 -5.78 10.67
CA ALA A 66 3.91 -4.39 11.08
C ALA A 66 4.65 -4.29 12.42
N GLU A 67 4.67 -5.36 13.22
CA GLU A 67 5.41 -5.46 14.47
C GLU A 67 6.93 -5.63 14.26
N PHE A 68 7.35 -6.23 13.15
CA PHE A 68 8.75 -6.62 12.89
C PHE A 68 9.32 -6.09 11.57
N GLY A 69 8.46 -5.52 10.70
CA GLY A 69 8.85 -4.88 9.46
C GLY A 69 8.89 -3.36 9.56
N LYS A 70 9.22 -2.73 8.43
CA LYS A 70 9.12 -1.28 8.23
C LYS A 70 8.68 -0.97 6.79
N ILE A 71 8.02 0.16 6.60
CA ILE A 71 7.66 0.69 5.27
C ILE A 71 8.82 1.51 4.72
N VAL A 72 9.31 1.14 3.54
CA VAL A 72 10.40 1.85 2.84
C VAL A 72 9.93 2.63 1.62
N CYS A 73 8.78 2.26 1.05
CA CYS A 73 8.16 3.01 -0.03
C CYS A 73 6.63 3.04 0.12
N ILE A 74 6.03 4.18 -0.22
CA ILE A 74 4.60 4.33 -0.46
C ILE A 74 4.47 5.05 -1.79
N SER A 75 3.85 4.41 -2.78
CA SER A 75 3.48 5.07 -4.02
C SER A 75 1.99 5.42 -4.02
N VAL A 76 1.66 6.57 -4.59
CA VAL A 76 0.30 7.07 -4.69
C VAL A 76 0.04 7.59 -6.09
N GLY A 77 -1.06 7.14 -6.68
CA GLY A 77 -1.57 7.57 -7.97
C GLY A 77 -2.92 8.25 -7.83
N TYR A 78 -3.20 9.26 -8.63
CA TYR A 78 -4.52 9.87 -8.69
C TYR A 78 -4.78 10.54 -10.04
N PHE A 79 -6.04 10.54 -10.44
CA PHE A 79 -6.49 11.22 -11.66
C PHE A 79 -6.80 12.69 -11.36
N ARG A 80 -6.47 13.59 -12.28
CA ARG A 80 -6.92 14.99 -12.24
C ARG A 80 -7.20 15.52 -13.64
N MET A 81 -8.18 16.42 -13.74
CA MET A 81 -8.42 17.19 -14.96
C MET A 81 -7.38 18.31 -15.08
N LEU A 82 -6.81 18.46 -16.27
CA LEU A 82 -5.94 19.58 -16.64
C LEU A 82 -6.77 20.75 -17.17
N PRO A 83 -6.19 21.97 -17.27
CA PRO A 83 -6.89 23.15 -17.79
C PRO A 83 -7.40 23.02 -19.23
N ASP A 84 -6.80 22.13 -20.03
CA ASP A 84 -7.20 21.82 -21.40
C ASP A 84 -8.24 20.70 -21.50
N GLU A 85 -8.87 20.34 -20.37
CA GLU A 85 -9.86 19.28 -20.23
C GLU A 85 -9.34 17.87 -20.54
N THR A 86 -8.02 17.68 -20.59
CA THR A 86 -7.42 16.34 -20.64
C THR A 86 -7.28 15.72 -19.25
N LEU A 87 -7.22 14.39 -19.19
CA LEU A 87 -7.08 13.65 -17.94
C LEU A 87 -5.61 13.27 -17.73
N GLU A 88 -5.04 13.66 -16.60
CA GLU A 88 -3.72 13.23 -16.17
C GLU A 88 -3.84 12.19 -15.05
N PHE A 89 -3.02 11.14 -15.09
CA PHE A 89 -2.75 10.28 -13.96
C PHE A 89 -1.38 10.60 -13.40
N ARG A 90 -1.37 11.18 -12.19
CA ARG A 90 -0.13 11.59 -11.53
C ARG A 90 0.28 10.56 -10.51
N VAL A 91 1.54 10.15 -10.59
CA VAL A 91 2.18 9.23 -9.63
C VAL A 91 3.19 10.00 -8.78
N LYS A 92 3.21 9.71 -7.49
CA LYS A 92 4.18 10.23 -6.52
C LYS A 92 4.55 9.13 -5.54
N SER A 93 5.84 9.04 -5.20
CA SER A 93 6.32 8.11 -4.16
C SER A 93 6.93 8.86 -2.98
N PHE A 94 6.76 8.29 -1.80
CA PHE A 94 7.48 8.63 -0.58
C PHE A 94 8.37 7.42 -0.27
N ALA A 95 9.68 7.62 -0.28
CA ALA A 95 10.64 6.55 0.00
C ALA A 95 11.89 7.14 0.62
N ASP A 96 12.35 6.50 1.69
CA ASP A 96 13.51 6.87 2.49
C ASP A 96 13.90 5.68 3.38
N ASP A 97 15.14 5.67 3.90
CA ASP A 97 15.56 4.71 4.92
C ASP A 97 14.91 5.01 6.28
N ASP A 98 14.59 6.30 6.52
CA ASP A 98 13.76 6.75 7.63
C ASP A 98 12.27 6.53 7.34
N GLU A 99 11.73 5.41 7.83
CA GLU A 99 10.30 5.09 7.74
C GLU A 99 9.42 6.25 8.26
N CYS A 100 9.82 6.93 9.34
CA CYS A 100 9.01 8.00 9.90
C CYS A 100 8.98 9.23 8.97
N ALA A 101 10.02 9.45 8.16
CA ALA A 101 9.97 10.46 7.08
C ALA A 101 8.99 10.04 5.96
N VAL A 102 9.03 8.77 5.53
CA VAL A 102 8.11 8.20 4.54
C VAL A 102 6.65 8.37 4.99
N LEU A 103 6.33 7.91 6.19
CA LEU A 103 4.99 7.95 6.77
C LEU A 103 4.50 9.37 6.98
N ARG A 104 5.36 10.29 7.43
CA ARG A 104 4.99 11.71 7.61
C ARG A 104 4.67 12.37 6.28
N GLY A 105 5.46 12.08 5.24
CA GLY A 105 5.19 12.57 3.89
C GLY A 105 3.82 12.13 3.38
N PHE A 106 3.48 10.85 3.56
CA PHE A 106 2.18 10.31 3.17
C PHE A 106 1.04 10.83 4.06
N ALA A 107 1.23 10.90 5.38
CA ALA A 107 0.24 11.46 6.30
C ALA A 107 -0.10 12.92 5.96
N ASN A 108 0.90 13.73 5.58
CA ASN A 108 0.68 15.09 5.11
C ASN A 108 -0.13 15.14 3.82
N LEU A 109 0.10 14.21 2.89
CA LEU A 109 -0.76 14.07 1.72
C LEU A 109 -2.21 13.78 2.15
N LEU A 110 -2.46 12.89 3.10
CA LEU A 110 -3.82 12.53 3.50
C LEU A 110 -4.49 13.56 4.44
N GLY A 111 -3.73 14.34 5.21
CA GLY A 111 -4.21 15.12 6.36
C GLY A 111 -5.33 16.13 6.07
N GLU A 112 -5.39 16.67 4.86
CA GLU A 112 -6.40 17.67 4.46
C GLU A 112 -7.59 17.07 3.68
N ARG A 113 -7.56 15.75 3.44
CA ARG A 113 -8.51 15.05 2.58
C ARG A 113 -9.51 14.27 3.43
N ALA A 114 -10.66 14.90 3.66
CA ALA A 114 -11.80 14.29 4.35
C ALA A 114 -12.24 12.98 3.67
N PRO A 115 -12.39 11.85 4.40
CA PRO A 115 -12.88 10.60 3.83
C PRO A 115 -14.32 10.72 3.33
N TYR A 116 -14.65 10.00 2.26
CA TYR A 116 -16.01 9.84 1.80
C TYR A 116 -16.86 9.05 2.79
N GLY A 117 -18.12 9.43 2.94
CA GLY A 117 -19.12 8.69 3.71
C GLY A 117 -20.13 9.61 4.38
N SER A 118 -21.32 9.08 4.64
CA SER A 118 -22.28 9.71 5.56
C SER A 118 -21.74 9.56 6.98
N LYS A 119 -21.69 10.66 7.75
CA LYS A 119 -21.15 10.74 9.12
C LYS A 119 -21.28 9.42 9.89
N LEU A 120 -20.18 8.68 10.01
CA LEU A 120 -20.08 7.59 10.96
C LEU A 120 -20.31 8.16 12.37
N PRO A 121 -20.99 7.43 13.28
CA PRO A 121 -21.11 7.86 14.67
C PRO A 121 -19.72 8.18 15.25
N GLY A 122 -19.53 9.43 15.71
CA GLY A 122 -18.26 9.91 16.25
C GLY A 122 -17.25 10.46 15.21
N SER A 123 -17.48 10.32 13.91
CA SER A 123 -16.62 10.91 12.88
C SER A 123 -17.08 12.33 12.52
N THR A 124 -16.21 13.31 12.76
CA THR A 124 -16.44 14.73 12.41
C THR A 124 -15.86 15.12 11.05
N THR A 125 -15.12 14.22 10.40
CA THR A 125 -14.29 14.52 9.23
C THR A 125 -14.83 13.97 7.92
N GLN A 126 -15.88 13.14 7.94
CA GLN A 126 -16.50 12.59 6.73
C GLN A 126 -17.36 13.62 5.97
N LYS A 127 -17.36 13.53 4.64
CA LYS A 127 -18.15 14.38 3.75
C LYS A 127 -18.85 13.54 2.68
N ASP A 128 -20.07 13.94 2.30
CA ASP A 128 -20.82 13.37 1.17
C ASP A 128 -20.06 13.49 -0.16
N LYS A 129 -19.13 14.45 -0.23
CA LYS A 129 -18.15 14.63 -1.31
C LYS A 129 -16.73 14.55 -0.73
N GLY A 130 -16.37 13.43 -0.11
CA GLY A 130 -15.04 13.16 0.40
C GLY A 130 -14.11 12.49 -0.63
N TYR A 131 -12.98 11.99 -0.16
CA TYR A 131 -11.98 11.24 -0.91
C TYR A 131 -11.99 9.76 -0.55
N PHE A 132 -11.47 8.95 -1.46
CA PHE A 132 -11.31 7.51 -1.30
C PHE A 132 -9.83 7.15 -1.33
N LEU A 133 -9.48 6.08 -0.63
CA LEU A 133 -8.20 5.39 -0.74
C LEU A 133 -8.47 4.02 -1.35
N CYS A 134 -7.73 3.65 -2.38
CA CYS A 134 -7.91 2.40 -3.11
C CYS A 134 -6.59 1.66 -3.19
N ALA A 135 -6.62 0.36 -2.91
CA ALA A 135 -5.46 -0.53 -3.01
C ALA A 135 -5.88 -1.84 -3.68
N HIS A 136 -4.91 -2.73 -3.88
CA HIS A 136 -5.16 -4.13 -4.19
C HIS A 136 -4.79 -4.96 -2.96
N ASN A 137 -5.77 -5.60 -2.31
CA ASN A 137 -5.59 -6.31 -1.04
C ASN A 137 -5.28 -5.41 0.18
N GLY A 138 -5.56 -4.11 0.08
CA GLY A 138 -5.32 -3.17 1.18
C GLY A 138 -6.15 -3.41 2.43
N ARG A 139 -7.32 -4.06 2.33
CA ARG A 139 -8.12 -4.42 3.51
C ARG A 139 -7.47 -5.49 4.38
N GLU A 140 -6.73 -6.40 3.78
CA GLU A 140 -6.02 -7.46 4.50
C GLU A 140 -4.58 -7.04 4.87
N PHE A 141 -4.03 -6.03 4.18
CA PHE A 141 -2.65 -5.60 4.35
C PHE A 141 -2.48 -4.08 4.55
N ASP A 142 -2.45 -3.29 3.48
CA ASP A 142 -1.94 -1.91 3.45
C ASP A 142 -2.53 -1.00 4.53
N TYR A 143 -3.85 -0.95 4.66
CA TYR A 143 -4.52 0.05 5.49
C TYR A 143 -4.21 -0.13 6.98
N ALA A 144 -4.23 -1.37 7.45
CA ALA A 144 -3.90 -1.69 8.83
C ALA A 144 -2.40 -1.56 9.08
N TYR A 145 -1.57 -1.97 8.11
CA TYR A 145 -0.12 -1.87 8.21
C TYR A 145 0.32 -0.41 8.36
N LEU A 146 -0.15 0.48 7.46
CA LEU A 146 0.07 1.92 7.52
C LEU A 146 -0.33 2.50 8.88
N GLY A 147 -1.53 2.18 9.37
CA GLY A 147 -2.01 2.66 10.66
C GLY A 147 -1.13 2.22 11.83
N ARG A 148 -0.72 0.94 11.87
CA ARG A 148 0.16 0.40 12.93
C ARG A 148 1.54 1.08 12.90
N ARG A 149 2.15 1.20 11.73
CA ARG A 149 3.48 1.83 11.60
C ARG A 149 3.45 3.33 11.92
N MET A 150 2.37 4.04 11.55
CA MET A 150 2.19 5.44 11.98
C MET A 150 2.12 5.58 13.50
N ILE A 151 1.41 4.69 14.19
CA ILE A 151 1.37 4.66 15.66
C ILE A 151 2.76 4.39 16.24
N ILE A 152 3.49 3.42 15.69
CA ILE A 152 4.87 3.09 16.11
C ILE A 152 5.82 4.28 15.95
N CYS A 153 5.72 5.02 14.83
CA CYS A 153 6.47 6.26 14.59
C CYS A 153 5.95 7.49 15.37
N GLY A 154 4.89 7.37 16.18
CA GLY A 154 4.28 8.49 16.89
C GLY A 154 3.63 9.54 15.98
N ILE A 155 3.22 9.15 14.77
CA ILE A 155 2.59 10.02 13.78
C ILE A 155 1.07 10.00 13.96
N PRO A 156 0.40 11.16 14.09
CA PRO A 156 -1.05 11.23 14.14
C PRO A 156 -1.70 10.61 12.90
N LEU A 157 -2.67 9.71 13.10
CA LEU A 157 -3.36 9.05 12.01
C LEU A 157 -4.19 10.07 11.20
N PRO A 158 -4.00 10.16 9.87
CA PRO A 158 -4.86 10.98 9.04
C PRO A 158 -6.30 10.42 9.05
N PRO A 159 -7.32 11.26 8.84
CA PRO A 159 -8.72 10.83 8.91
C PRO A 159 -9.09 9.59 8.09
N MET A 160 -8.47 9.39 6.93
CA MET A 160 -8.70 8.20 6.09
C MET A 160 -8.19 6.89 6.71
N LEU A 161 -7.16 6.94 7.57
CA LEU A 161 -6.53 5.78 8.20
C LEU A 161 -6.86 5.66 9.70
N ASN A 162 -7.63 6.58 10.27
CA ASN A 162 -8.14 6.47 11.63
C ASN A 162 -9.33 5.49 11.68
N ILE A 163 -9.04 4.20 11.50
CA ILE A 163 -10.05 3.17 11.23
C ILE A 163 -10.15 2.08 12.30
N ALA A 164 -9.31 2.10 13.33
CA ALA A 164 -9.13 0.99 14.27
C ALA A 164 -10.41 0.55 15.03
N THR A 165 -11.37 1.47 15.20
CA THR A 165 -12.61 1.21 15.94
C THR A 165 -13.81 0.88 15.04
N TYR A 166 -13.61 0.83 13.73
CA TYR A 166 -14.70 0.64 12.76
C TYR A 166 -14.68 -0.76 12.17
N LYS A 167 -15.87 -1.28 11.85
CA LYS A 167 -15.98 -2.54 11.13
C LYS A 167 -15.61 -2.31 9.66
N PRO A 168 -15.07 -3.32 8.95
CA PRO A 168 -14.64 -3.15 7.56
C PRO A 168 -15.73 -2.57 6.63
N TRP A 169 -16.99 -2.98 6.80
CA TRP A 169 -18.12 -2.50 5.99
C TRP A 169 -18.59 -1.08 6.36
N ASP A 170 -18.15 -0.53 7.48
CA ASP A 170 -18.43 0.85 7.88
C ASP A 170 -17.42 1.84 7.26
N LEU A 171 -16.51 1.36 6.40
CA LEU A 171 -15.43 2.15 5.80
C LEU A 171 -15.61 2.25 4.27
N PRO A 172 -16.59 3.02 3.77
CA PRO A 172 -16.90 3.13 2.35
C PRO A 172 -15.83 3.91 1.56
N HIS A 173 -15.00 4.72 2.24
CA HIS A 173 -13.88 5.42 1.61
C HIS A 173 -12.69 4.51 1.29
N LEU A 174 -12.63 3.31 1.86
CA LEU A 174 -11.59 2.34 1.54
C LEU A 174 -12.07 1.42 0.43
N LEU A 175 -11.54 1.58 -0.77
CA LEU A 175 -11.80 0.72 -1.91
C LEU A 175 -10.74 -0.36 -1.99
N ASP A 176 -11.10 -1.54 -2.46
CA ASP A 176 -10.14 -2.63 -2.63
C ASP A 176 -10.49 -3.41 -3.90
N THR A 177 -9.59 -3.36 -4.88
CA THR A 177 -9.84 -3.99 -6.18
C THR A 177 -9.94 -5.51 -6.09
N MET A 178 -9.31 -6.11 -5.08
CA MET A 178 -9.42 -7.54 -4.80
C MET A 178 -10.77 -7.88 -4.20
N ASP A 179 -11.27 -7.10 -3.23
CA ASP A 179 -12.61 -7.33 -2.69
C ASP A 179 -13.71 -7.07 -3.72
N MET A 180 -13.52 -6.08 -4.58
CA MET A 180 -14.43 -5.83 -5.71
C MET A 180 -14.49 -7.02 -6.67
N TRP A 181 -13.37 -7.74 -6.84
CA TRP A 181 -13.33 -8.97 -7.64
C TRP A 181 -14.04 -10.15 -6.96
N LYS A 182 -14.05 -10.20 -5.62
CA LYS A 182 -14.67 -11.31 -4.88
C LYS A 182 -16.17 -11.44 -5.19
N PHE A 183 -16.90 -10.36 -5.50
CA PHE A 183 -18.36 -10.37 -5.66
C PHE A 183 -19.11 -11.09 -4.50
N GLY A 184 -18.53 -11.05 -3.29
CA GLY A 184 -19.04 -11.75 -2.10
C GLY A 184 -18.57 -13.21 -1.94
N ASP A 185 -17.73 -13.74 -2.83
CA ASP A 185 -17.10 -15.06 -2.70
C ASP A 185 -15.83 -15.01 -1.83
N ASN A 186 -15.84 -15.81 -0.76
CA ASN A 186 -14.70 -15.95 0.16
C ASN A 186 -13.51 -16.70 -0.46
N LYS A 187 -13.64 -17.29 -1.65
CA LYS A 187 -12.53 -17.93 -2.40
C LYS A 187 -11.83 -16.99 -3.38
N GLY A 188 -12.25 -15.73 -3.49
CA GLY A 188 -11.78 -14.79 -4.51
C GLY A 188 -10.41 -14.17 -4.25
N PHE A 189 -9.45 -14.91 -3.64
CA PHE A 189 -8.07 -14.42 -3.59
C PHE A 189 -7.50 -14.41 -5.02
N ILE A 190 -7.18 -13.23 -5.53
CA ILE A 190 -6.56 -13.00 -6.83
C ILE A 190 -5.39 -12.05 -6.66
N SER A 191 -4.27 -12.34 -7.31
CA SER A 191 -3.14 -11.40 -7.36
C SER A 191 -3.39 -10.28 -8.36
N LEU A 192 -2.73 -9.13 -8.15
CA LEU A 192 -2.82 -8.00 -9.07
C LEU A 192 -2.41 -8.40 -10.49
N ALA A 193 -1.35 -9.20 -10.61
CA ALA A 193 -0.86 -9.71 -11.88
C ALA A 193 -1.90 -10.59 -12.60
N LEU A 194 -2.57 -11.51 -11.88
CA LEU A 194 -3.61 -12.36 -12.48
C LEU A 194 -4.81 -11.52 -12.90
N LEU A 195 -5.27 -10.59 -12.06
CA LEU A 195 -6.39 -9.71 -12.39
C LEU A 195 -6.09 -8.79 -13.59
N ALA A 196 -4.88 -8.21 -13.63
CA ALA A 196 -4.40 -7.43 -14.75
C ALA A 196 -4.36 -8.25 -16.05
N GLY A 197 -3.85 -9.49 -15.99
CA GLY A 197 -3.82 -10.41 -17.12
C GLY A 197 -5.22 -10.72 -17.67
N LEU A 198 -6.21 -10.98 -16.80
CA LEU A 198 -7.61 -11.20 -17.19
C LEU A 198 -8.22 -9.98 -17.89
N PHE A 199 -7.79 -8.78 -17.52
CA PHE A 199 -8.25 -7.52 -18.11
C PHE A 199 -7.47 -7.10 -19.36
N GLY A 200 -6.48 -7.89 -19.80
CA GLY A 200 -5.63 -7.55 -20.94
C GLY A 200 -4.75 -6.32 -20.67
N ILE A 201 -4.51 -6.00 -19.40
CA ILE A 201 -3.57 -4.97 -18.99
C ILE A 201 -2.16 -5.56 -19.19
N PRO A 202 -1.33 -5.00 -20.09
CA PRO A 202 0.05 -5.45 -20.23
C PRO A 202 0.74 -5.39 -18.89
N SER A 203 1.21 -6.55 -18.44
CA SER A 203 2.11 -6.66 -17.31
C SER A 203 3.35 -5.81 -17.61
N PRO A 204 3.68 -4.83 -16.75
CA PRO A 204 5.02 -4.28 -16.78
C PRO A 204 5.96 -5.46 -16.57
N LYS A 205 6.98 -5.63 -17.41
CA LYS A 205 8.08 -6.53 -17.05
C LYS A 205 8.71 -5.96 -15.78
N ASN A 206 8.38 -6.54 -14.64
CA ASN A 206 9.03 -6.28 -13.38
C ASN A 206 10.18 -7.28 -13.27
N ASP A 207 11.34 -6.75 -12.92
CA ASP A 207 12.55 -7.51 -12.65
C ASP A 207 12.60 -8.02 -11.22
N ILE A 208 11.63 -7.63 -10.38
CA ILE A 208 11.39 -8.13 -9.02
C ILE A 208 9.90 -8.36 -8.76
N ASP A 209 9.60 -9.17 -7.76
CA ASP A 209 8.27 -9.31 -7.16
C ASP A 209 8.34 -9.00 -5.66
N GLY A 210 7.18 -8.93 -4.98
CA GLY A 210 7.10 -8.60 -3.56
C GLY A 210 7.96 -9.45 -2.62
N SER A 211 8.33 -10.69 -3.01
CA SER A 211 9.21 -11.54 -2.18
C SER A 211 10.68 -11.10 -2.24
N HIS A 212 11.08 -10.36 -3.28
CA HIS A 212 12.46 -9.91 -3.48
C HIS A 212 12.73 -8.51 -2.89
N VAL A 213 11.69 -7.77 -2.48
CA VAL A 213 11.83 -6.38 -2.00
C VAL A 213 12.78 -6.26 -0.81
N GLY A 214 12.74 -7.24 0.11
CA GLY A 214 13.68 -7.31 1.24
C GLY A 214 15.14 -7.44 0.79
N ASP A 215 15.41 -8.27 -0.22
CA ASP A 215 16.76 -8.47 -0.74
C ASP A 215 17.26 -7.24 -1.50
N VAL A 216 16.41 -6.63 -2.33
CA VAL A 216 16.76 -5.38 -3.03
C VAL A 216 17.11 -4.27 -2.04
N TYR A 217 16.38 -4.19 -0.93
CA TYR A 217 16.63 -3.18 0.07
C TYR A 217 17.91 -3.45 0.89
N TRP A 218 18.05 -4.66 1.45
CA TRP A 218 19.11 -4.97 2.41
C TRP A 218 20.41 -5.48 1.78
N GLN A 219 20.36 -6.03 0.57
CA GLN A 219 21.51 -6.57 -0.15
C GLN A 219 21.94 -5.62 -1.28
N ASP A 220 21.01 -5.28 -2.18
CA ASP A 220 21.33 -4.44 -3.34
C ASP A 220 21.41 -2.94 -3.00
N GLN A 221 20.77 -2.54 -1.88
CA GLN A 221 20.64 -1.15 -1.44
C GLN A 221 20.03 -0.22 -2.51
N ASP A 222 19.11 -0.77 -3.32
CA ASP A 222 18.52 -0.06 -4.46
C ASP A 222 17.06 0.33 -4.18
N LEU A 223 16.90 1.38 -3.37
CA LEU A 223 15.58 1.94 -3.06
C LEU A 223 14.89 2.53 -4.31
N GLY A 224 15.66 2.96 -5.31
CA GLY A 224 15.11 3.48 -6.57
C GLY A 224 14.39 2.41 -7.39
N ARG A 225 14.91 1.18 -7.37
CA ARG A 225 14.27 0.01 -7.97
C ARG A 225 12.96 -0.35 -7.27
N ILE A 226 12.92 -0.29 -5.94
CA ILE A 226 11.70 -0.49 -5.14
C ILE A 226 10.66 0.59 -5.44
N VAL A 227 11.07 1.86 -5.54
CA VAL A 227 10.19 2.97 -5.94
C VAL A 227 9.58 2.71 -7.33
N THR A 228 10.39 2.30 -8.29
CA THR A 228 9.93 2.00 -9.66
C THR A 228 8.93 0.85 -9.69
N TYR A 229 9.18 -0.20 -8.89
CA TYR A 229 8.27 -1.34 -8.74
C TYR A 229 6.90 -0.89 -8.18
N CYS A 230 6.91 -0.20 -7.04
CA CYS A 230 5.69 0.27 -6.37
C CYS A 230 4.87 1.24 -7.25
N GLN A 231 5.54 2.12 -8.02
CA GLN A 231 4.86 3.00 -8.98
C GLN A 231 4.10 2.23 -10.06
N LYS A 232 4.68 1.16 -10.58
CA LYS A 232 4.04 0.32 -11.60
C LYS A 232 2.84 -0.45 -11.05
N ASP A 233 2.89 -0.87 -9.79
CA ASP A 233 1.76 -1.55 -9.14
C ASP A 233 0.59 -0.57 -8.88
N VAL A 234 0.89 0.68 -8.52
CA VAL A 234 -0.10 1.77 -8.48
C VAL A 234 -0.73 2.03 -9.85
N GLU A 235 0.05 2.14 -10.91
CA GLU A 235 -0.47 2.30 -12.27
C GLU A 235 -1.32 1.11 -12.70
N THR A 236 -0.87 -0.11 -12.42
CA THR A 236 -1.60 -1.34 -12.74
C THR A 236 -2.93 -1.39 -11.99
N THR A 237 -2.93 -1.03 -10.71
CA THR A 237 -4.14 -0.95 -9.88
C THR A 237 -5.11 0.13 -10.40
N ALA A 238 -4.61 1.28 -10.83
CA ALA A 238 -5.45 2.33 -11.43
C ALA A 238 -6.11 1.86 -12.73
N ARG A 239 -5.39 1.09 -13.56
CA ARG A 239 -5.95 0.49 -14.78
C ARG A 239 -7.01 -0.54 -14.44
N VAL A 240 -6.74 -1.45 -13.52
CA VAL A 240 -7.72 -2.42 -12.99
C VAL A 240 -8.97 -1.70 -12.49
N LEU A 241 -8.79 -0.60 -11.76
CA LEU A 241 -9.89 0.22 -11.27
C LEU A 241 -10.74 0.77 -12.43
N LEU A 242 -10.14 1.28 -13.52
CA LEU A 242 -10.87 1.73 -14.71
C LEU A 242 -11.74 0.64 -15.36
N HIS A 243 -11.36 -0.64 -15.27
CA HIS A 243 -12.22 -1.74 -15.72
C HIS A 243 -13.50 -1.83 -14.88
N PHE A 244 -13.41 -1.71 -13.55
CA PHE A 244 -14.60 -1.67 -12.68
C PHE A 244 -15.48 -0.44 -12.90
N TYR A 245 -14.89 0.67 -13.34
CA TYR A 245 -15.63 1.85 -13.81
C TYR A 245 -16.28 1.67 -15.18
N GLY A 246 -15.94 0.62 -15.93
CA GLY A 246 -16.34 0.49 -17.34
C GLY A 246 -15.74 1.58 -18.23
N GLN A 247 -14.56 2.09 -17.84
CA GLN A 247 -13.86 3.22 -18.46
C GLN A 247 -12.43 2.86 -18.88
N LYS A 248 -12.15 1.57 -19.15
CA LYS A 248 -10.83 1.08 -19.58
C LYS A 248 -10.25 1.86 -20.77
N ASP A 249 -11.12 2.35 -21.66
CA ASP A 249 -10.74 3.06 -22.88
C ASP A 249 -10.23 4.49 -22.62
N LEU A 250 -10.29 4.96 -21.36
CA LEU A 250 -9.64 6.22 -20.95
C LEU A 250 -8.12 6.08 -20.88
N TRP A 251 -7.58 4.92 -20.50
CA TRP A 251 -6.14 4.79 -20.21
C TRP A 251 -5.23 5.20 -21.38
N PRO A 252 -5.50 4.83 -22.65
CA PRO A 252 -4.67 5.27 -23.78
C PRO A 252 -4.68 6.78 -24.03
N LEU A 253 -5.66 7.51 -23.45
CA LEU A 253 -5.82 8.96 -23.58
C LEU A 253 -5.25 9.72 -22.38
N VAL A 254 -4.89 9.02 -21.31
CA VAL A 254 -4.39 9.60 -20.07
C VAL A 254 -2.92 9.95 -20.20
N GLN A 255 -2.57 11.18 -19.84
CA GLN A 255 -1.18 11.55 -19.64
C GLN A 255 -0.70 10.98 -18.30
N VAL A 256 0.28 10.07 -18.32
CA VAL A 256 0.91 9.56 -17.09
C VAL A 256 2.10 10.43 -16.72
N THR A 257 2.07 11.04 -15.54
CA THR A 257 3.12 11.94 -15.05
C THR A 257 3.71 11.41 -13.74
N HIS A 258 5.00 11.08 -13.74
CA HIS A 258 5.73 10.69 -12.53
C HIS A 258 6.34 11.93 -11.89
N THR A 259 6.01 12.19 -10.63
CA THR A 259 6.72 13.19 -9.84
C THR A 259 8.10 12.63 -9.53
N PRO A 260 9.20 13.31 -9.92
CA PRO A 260 10.54 12.82 -9.62
C PRO A 260 10.72 12.58 -8.12
N TRP A 261 11.18 11.38 -7.76
CA TRP A 261 11.62 11.10 -6.40
C TRP A 261 13.01 11.72 -6.20
N SER A 262 13.18 12.49 -5.12
CA SER A 262 14.38 13.27 -4.85
C SER A 262 15.56 12.47 -4.27
N GLY A 263 15.45 11.13 -4.20
CA GLY A 263 16.40 10.26 -3.50
C GLY A 263 16.16 10.23 -1.99
N ALA A 264 16.75 9.23 -1.32
CA ALA A 264 16.71 9.12 0.14
C ALA A 264 17.52 10.25 0.78
N THR A 265 17.01 10.80 1.88
CA THR A 265 17.76 11.72 2.72
C THR A 265 18.82 10.90 3.44
N VAL A 266 20.07 10.93 2.97
CA VAL A 266 21.17 10.23 3.66
C VAL A 266 21.25 10.79 5.09
N MET A 267 20.77 10.02 6.07
CA MET A 267 21.04 10.30 7.47
C MET A 267 22.56 10.19 7.64
N ARG A 268 23.21 11.33 7.89
CA ARG A 268 24.61 11.31 8.32
C ARG A 268 24.65 10.55 9.65
N PRO A 269 25.51 9.53 9.81
CA PRO A 269 25.68 8.89 11.10
C PRO A 269 26.15 9.95 12.10
N VAL A 270 25.48 10.00 13.26
CA VAL A 270 25.91 10.76 14.44
C VAL A 270 26.94 9.93 15.18
#